data_AF-A0A8X7SCH8-F1
#
_entry.id   AF-A0A8X7SCH8-F1
#
_cell.length_a   1.000
_cell.length_b   1.000
_cell.length_c   1.000
_cell.angle_alpha   90.00
_cell.angle_beta   90.00
_cell.angle_gamma   90.00
#
_symmetry.space_group_name_H-M   'P 1'
#
loop_
_entity.id
_entity.type
_entity.pdbx_description
1 polymer ?
#
loop_
_entity_poly.entity_id
_entity_poly.type
_entity_poly.pdbx_seq_one_letter_code
_entity_poly.pdbx_strand_id
1 'polypeptide(L)'
;MGQGDREVKKRVAFILIDGLGDVSIPRLGYKTPLQAANVPNLDAIASAGINGLMDPVEVGLGCGSDTAHLSLMGYDPRVYYRGRGAFESMGAGLAMSPGDIAFKVVL
;
A
#
# COMPACT_ATOMS: atom_id res chain seq x y z
N MET A 1 34.33 28.43 16.59
CA MET A 1 34.33 26.95 16.58
C MET A 1 33.26 26.50 17.57
N GLY A 2 32.20 25.78 17.24
CA GLY A 2 31.66 25.32 15.97
C GLY A 2 30.13 25.31 16.13
N GLN A 3 29.44 25.83 15.13
CA GLN A 3 27.98 25.81 15.09
C GLN A 3 27.63 24.43 14.54
N GLY A 4 27.23 23.51 15.42
CA GLY A 4 26.84 22.16 15.02
C GLY A 4 25.61 22.24 14.12
N ASP A 5 25.73 21.76 12.88
CA ASP A 5 24.62 21.59 11.97
C ASP A 5 23.55 20.72 12.64
N ARG A 6 22.42 21.34 13.02
CA ARG A 6 21.23 20.60 13.44
C ARG A 6 20.66 19.93 12.19
N GLU A 7 20.87 18.63 12.08
CA GLU A 7 20.24 17.81 11.05
C GLU A 7 18.71 17.93 11.14
N VAL A 8 18.11 18.64 10.18
CA VAL A 8 16.66 18.80 10.11
C VAL A 8 16.06 17.48 9.62
N LYS A 9 15.49 16.70 10.53
CA LYS A 9 14.73 15.49 10.17
C LYS A 9 13.54 15.87 9.29
N LYS A 10 13.55 15.37 8.05
CA LYS A 10 12.40 15.49 7.15
C LYS A 10 11.27 14.59 7.63
N ARG A 11 10.05 15.09 7.59
CA ARG A 11 8.85 14.29 7.83
C ARG A 11 8.38 13.67 6.51
N VAL A 12 7.88 12.45 6.57
CA VAL A 12 7.34 11.74 5.41
C VAL A 12 5.86 11.50 5.65
N ALA A 13 5.03 11.87 4.68
CA ALA A 13 3.65 11.43 4.60
C ALA A 13 3.55 10.38 3.49
N PHE A 14 3.15 9.16 3.85
CA PHE A 14 2.93 8.06 2.92
C PHE A 14 1.44 7.84 2.76
N ILE A 15 0.93 8.00 1.53
CA ILE A 15 -0.50 7.90 1.21
C ILE A 15 -0.69 6.70 0.28
N LEU A 16 -1.46 5.72 0.73
CA LEU A 16 -1.86 4.56 -0.06
C LEU A 16 -3.35 4.69 -0.41
N ILE A 17 -3.69 4.62 -1.69
CA ILE A 17 -5.08 4.59 -2.17
C ILE A 17 -5.40 3.14 -2.55
N ASP A 18 -6.23 2.47 -1.75
CA ASP A 18 -6.56 1.06 -1.96
C ASP A 18 -7.30 0.85 -3.29
N GLY A 19 -6.89 -0.17 -4.04
CA GLY A 19 -7.51 -0.52 -5.32
C GLY A 19 -7.43 0.57 -6.41
N LEU A 20 -6.46 1.48 -6.37
CA LEU A 20 -6.36 2.59 -7.33
C LEU A 20 -6.12 2.12 -8.79
N GLY A 21 -5.36 1.03 -8.96
CA GLY A 21 -5.04 0.48 -10.26
C GLY A 21 -6.25 -0.21 -10.90
N ASP A 22 -6.51 0.09 -12.17
CA ASP A 22 -7.63 -0.48 -12.94
C ASP A 22 -7.29 -0.53 -14.43
N VAL A 23 -8.15 -1.17 -15.22
CA VAL A 23 -8.05 -1.30 -16.68
C VAL A 23 -8.83 -0.20 -17.40
N SER A 24 -8.55 -0.03 -18.68
CA SER A 24 -9.32 0.87 -19.55
C SER A 24 -10.76 0.36 -19.74
N ILE A 25 -11.76 1.21 -19.52
CA ILE A 25 -13.17 0.84 -19.58
C ILE A 25 -13.83 1.51 -20.80
N PRO A 26 -14.51 0.76 -21.71
CA PRO A 26 -15.13 1.33 -22.91
C PRO A 26 -16.10 2.48 -22.64
N ARG A 27 -16.92 2.38 -21.58
CA ARG A 27 -17.89 3.44 -21.21
C ARG A 27 -17.25 4.76 -20.75
N LEU A 28 -15.96 4.74 -20.42
CA LEU A 28 -15.18 5.92 -20.04
C LEU A 28 -14.37 6.47 -21.22
N GLY A 29 -14.69 6.06 -22.45
CA GLY A 29 -13.90 6.40 -23.63
C GLY A 29 -12.54 5.71 -23.64
N TYR A 30 -12.49 4.43 -23.21
CA TYR A 30 -11.27 3.63 -23.07
C TYR A 30 -10.23 4.21 -22.10
N LYS A 31 -10.69 4.91 -21.06
CA LYS A 31 -9.86 5.40 -19.94
C LYS A 31 -10.02 4.51 -18.71
N THR A 32 -9.03 4.50 -17.81
CA THR A 32 -9.21 3.97 -16.44
C THR A 32 -10.07 4.93 -15.61
N PRO A 33 -10.68 4.48 -14.50
CA PRO A 33 -11.41 5.37 -13.58
C PRO A 33 -10.56 6.55 -13.09
N LEU A 34 -9.28 6.32 -12.77
CA LEU A 34 -8.36 7.39 -12.35
C LEU A 34 -8.13 8.41 -13.47
N GLN A 35 -7.97 7.97 -14.71
CA GLN A 35 -7.82 8.88 -15.87
C GLN A 35 -9.10 9.65 -16.21
N ALA A 36 -10.27 9.12 -15.87
CA ALA A 36 -11.55 9.77 -16.10
C ALA A 36 -11.96 10.72 -14.96
N ALA A 37 -11.41 10.52 -13.76
CA ALA A 37 -11.71 11.34 -12.59
C ALA A 37 -11.10 12.74 -12.67
N ASN A 38 -11.79 13.73 -12.10
CA ASN A 38 -11.24 15.08 -11.93
C ASN A 38 -10.42 15.15 -10.64
N VAL A 39 -9.11 14.99 -10.74
CA VAL A 39 -8.18 14.88 -9.59
C VAL A 39 -7.05 15.94 -9.62
N PRO A 40 -7.39 17.24 -9.63
CA PRO A 40 -6.41 18.32 -9.88
C PRO A 40 -5.27 18.36 -8.85
N ASN A 41 -5.54 17.93 -7.61
CA ASN A 41 -4.50 17.88 -6.57
C ASN A 41 -3.50 16.74 -6.79
N LEU A 42 -3.97 15.59 -7.28
CA LEU A 42 -3.09 14.47 -7.60
C LEU A 42 -2.26 14.78 -8.85
N ASP A 43 -2.87 15.43 -9.85
CA ASP A 43 -2.19 15.91 -11.04
C ASP A 43 -1.09 16.94 -10.71
N ALA A 44 -1.38 17.85 -9.76
CA ALA A 44 -0.39 18.81 -9.27
C ALA A 44 0.79 18.12 -8.56
N ILE A 45 0.52 17.10 -7.75
CA ILE A 45 1.57 16.32 -7.07
C ILE A 45 2.41 15.55 -8.10
N ALA A 46 1.78 14.89 -9.08
CA ALA A 46 2.46 14.14 -10.12
C ALA A 46 3.34 15.03 -11.01
N SER A 47 2.86 16.22 -11.37
CA SER A 47 3.61 17.17 -12.20
C SER A 47 4.78 17.85 -11.48
N ALA A 48 4.69 18.03 -10.16
CA ALA A 48 5.76 18.61 -9.34
C ALA A 48 6.76 17.57 -8.79
N GLY A 49 6.45 16.27 -8.91
CA GLY A 49 7.18 15.18 -8.27
C GLY A 49 7.91 14.24 -9.23
N ILE A 50 8.29 13.08 -8.70
CA ILE A 50 8.85 11.96 -9.47
C ILE A 50 7.78 10.87 -9.52
N ASN A 51 7.58 10.31 -10.72
CA ASN A 51 6.56 9.30 -10.98
C ASN A 51 7.20 7.96 -11.34
N GLY A 52 6.47 6.87 -11.11
CA GLY A 52 6.90 5.53 -11.44
C GLY A 52 5.73 4.53 -11.37
N LEU A 53 5.99 3.32 -11.82
CA LEU A 53 5.11 2.17 -11.62
C LEU A 53 5.67 1.31 -10.48
N MET A 54 4.77 0.64 -9.77
CA MET A 54 5.12 -0.24 -8.67
C MET A 54 4.31 -1.53 -8.77
N ASP A 55 5.01 -2.66 -8.85
CA ASP A 55 4.45 -3.99 -8.58
C ASP A 55 4.63 -4.27 -7.08
N PRO A 56 3.55 -4.39 -6.28
CA PRO A 56 3.68 -4.50 -4.84
C PRO A 56 4.52 -5.70 -4.37
N VAL A 57 4.48 -6.81 -5.12
CA VAL A 57 5.21 -8.05 -4.76
C VAL A 57 6.10 -8.53 -5.89
N GLU A 58 5.54 -8.75 -7.08
CA GLU A 58 6.27 -9.12 -8.30
C GLU A 58 5.40 -8.82 -9.52
N VAL A 59 6.05 -8.73 -10.68
CA VAL A 59 5.38 -8.48 -11.97
C VAL A 59 4.34 -9.56 -12.25
N GLY A 60 3.10 -9.14 -12.51
CA GLY A 60 2.01 -10.04 -12.91
C GLY A 60 1.37 -10.83 -11.78
N LEU A 61 1.79 -10.64 -10.51
CA LEU A 61 1.16 -11.29 -9.37
C LEU A 61 0.06 -10.42 -8.77
N GLY A 62 -1.18 -10.93 -8.82
CA GLY A 62 -2.28 -10.38 -8.03
C GLY A 62 -2.06 -10.66 -6.55
N CYS A 63 -1.78 -9.63 -5.75
CA CYS A 63 -1.53 -9.74 -4.31
C CYS A 63 -2.75 -9.29 -3.49
N GLY A 64 -2.94 -9.90 -2.32
CA GLY A 64 -3.91 -9.43 -1.32
C GLY A 64 -3.41 -8.19 -0.56
N SER A 65 -4.32 -7.42 0.04
CA SER A 65 -3.97 -6.21 0.79
C SER A 65 -2.93 -6.48 1.89
N ASP A 66 -3.01 -7.59 2.59
CA ASP A 66 -2.06 -8.01 3.61
C ASP A 66 -0.61 -8.12 3.08
N THR A 67 -0.41 -8.91 2.03
CA THR A 67 0.90 -9.11 1.39
C THR A 67 1.43 -7.83 0.73
N ALA A 68 0.54 -7.00 0.17
CA ALA A 68 0.89 -5.70 -0.40
C ALA A 68 1.41 -4.74 0.68
N HIS A 69 0.71 -4.64 1.82
CA HIS A 69 1.11 -3.76 2.92
C HIS A 69 2.45 -4.20 3.54
N LEU A 70 2.69 -5.51 3.69
CA LEU A 70 3.99 -6.02 4.14
C LEU A 70 5.13 -5.55 3.23
N SER A 71 4.94 -5.69 1.91
CA SER A 71 5.94 -5.33 0.91
C SER A 71 6.20 -3.82 0.89
N LEU A 72 5.16 -3.00 1.00
CA LEU A 72 5.26 -1.53 1.10
C LEU A 72 6.04 -1.08 2.35
N MET A 73 5.94 -1.83 3.45
CA MET A 73 6.68 -1.58 4.69
C MET A 73 8.10 -2.17 4.68
N GLY A 74 8.52 -2.79 3.57
CA GLY A 74 9.88 -3.33 3.38
C GLY A 74 10.06 -4.80 3.82
N TYR A 75 8.97 -5.52 4.10
CA TYR A 75 9.04 -6.94 4.45
C TYR A 75 8.76 -7.83 3.24
N ASP A 76 9.59 -8.85 3.02
CA ASP A 76 9.31 -9.86 1.99
C ASP A 76 8.10 -10.73 2.41
N PRO A 77 6.96 -10.66 1.72
CA PRO A 77 5.78 -11.44 2.07
C PRO A 77 6.05 -12.95 1.97
N ARG A 78 6.98 -13.43 1.15
CA ARG A 78 7.30 -14.86 1.05
C ARG A 78 7.95 -15.40 2.31
N VAL A 79 8.63 -14.54 3.07
CA VAL A 79 9.31 -14.91 4.32
C VAL A 79 8.40 -14.68 5.52
N TYR A 80 7.75 -13.52 5.58
CA TYR A 80 7.08 -13.03 6.80
C TYR A 80 5.56 -13.24 6.82
N TYR A 81 4.92 -13.51 5.68
CA TYR A 81 3.48 -13.74 5.66
C TYR A 81 3.14 -15.08 6.32
N ARG A 82 2.20 -15.04 7.27
CA ARG A 82 1.73 -16.20 8.06
C ARG A 82 0.21 -16.37 8.01
N GLY A 83 -0.43 -15.78 7.01
CA GLY A 83 -1.88 -15.87 6.80
C GLY A 83 -2.66 -14.65 7.32
N ARG A 84 -3.83 -14.44 6.72
CA ARG A 84 -4.70 -13.28 6.95
C ARG A 84 -5.34 -13.25 8.34
N GLY A 85 -5.62 -14.42 8.91
CA GLY A 85 -6.31 -14.54 10.20
C GLY A 85 -5.60 -13.79 11.32
N ALA A 86 -4.26 -13.89 11.39
CA ALA A 86 -3.48 -13.18 12.41
C ALA A 86 -3.63 -11.65 12.30
N PHE A 87 -3.59 -11.10 11.09
CA PHE A 87 -3.78 -9.66 10.87
C PHE A 87 -5.17 -9.20 11.28
N GLU A 88 -6.22 -9.97 10.95
CA GLU A 88 -7.59 -9.60 11.30
C GLU A 88 -7.85 -9.72 12.81
N SER A 89 -7.33 -10.77 13.47
CA SER A 89 -7.43 -10.91 14.93
C SER A 89 -6.73 -9.77 15.67
N MET A 90 -5.50 -9.43 15.28
CA MET A 90 -4.78 -8.29 15.87
C MET A 90 -5.49 -6.96 15.56
N GLY A 91 -6.04 -6.80 14.35
CA GLY A 91 -6.84 -5.64 13.98
C GLY A 91 -8.14 -5.49 14.79
N ALA A 92 -8.70 -6.60 15.27
CA ALA A 92 -9.84 -6.62 16.19
C ALA A 92 -9.44 -6.41 17.67
N GLY A 93 -8.15 -6.21 17.97
CA GLY A 93 -7.63 -6.01 19.32
C GLY A 93 -7.36 -7.30 20.11
N LEU A 94 -7.37 -8.46 19.44
CA LEU A 94 -7.03 -9.73 20.07
C LEU A 94 -5.50 -9.92 20.04
N ALA A 95 -4.93 -10.28 21.19
CA ALA A 95 -3.52 -10.64 21.27
C ALA A 95 -3.27 -11.98 20.54
N MET A 96 -2.14 -12.07 19.85
CA MET A 96 -1.68 -13.28 19.16
C MET A 96 -0.29 -13.65 19.66
N SER A 97 -0.07 -14.93 19.96
CA SER A 97 1.23 -15.51 20.31
C SER A 97 1.78 -16.36 19.17
N PRO A 98 3.11 -16.56 19.08
CA PRO A 98 3.68 -17.50 18.14
C PRO A 98 3.09 -18.90 18.32
N GLY A 99 2.53 -19.47 17.25
CA GLY A 99 1.87 -20.77 17.25
C GLY A 99 0.34 -20.71 17.30
N ASP A 100 -0.25 -19.56 17.62
CA ASP A 100 -1.70 -19.37 17.57
C ASP A 100 -2.21 -19.43 16.13
N ILE A 101 -3.38 -20.06 15.95
CA ILE A 101 -4.04 -20.19 14.67
C ILE A 101 -5.31 -19.34 14.70
N ALA A 102 -5.42 -18.42 13.74
CA ALA A 102 -6.56 -17.52 13.61
C ALA A 102 -7.28 -17.74 12.28
N PHE A 103 -8.61 -17.64 12.31
CA PHE A 103 -9.47 -17.78 11.14
C PHE A 103 -10.35 -16.55 10.97
N LYS A 104 -10.50 -16.12 9.72
CA LYS A 104 -11.57 -15.22 9.32
C LYS A 104 -12.85 -16.03 9.16
N VAL A 105 -13.92 -15.60 9.80
CA VAL A 105 -15.24 -16.23 9.70
C VAL A 105 -16.21 -15.25 9.04
N VAL A 106 -17.03 -15.75 8.13
CA VAL A 106 -18.22 -15.05 7.61
C VAL A 106 -19.46 -15.74 8.17
N LEU A 107 -20.47 -14.95 8.53
CA LEU A 107 -21.75 -15.46 9.02
C LEU A 107 -22.61 -15.99 7.86
#